data_AF-A0A0B7BV82-F1
#
_entry.id   AF-A0A0B7BV82-F1
#
_cell.length_a   1.000
_cell.length_b   1.000
_cell.length_c   1.000
_cell.angle_alpha   90.00
_cell.angle_beta   90.00
_cell.angle_gamma   90.00
#
_symmetry.space_group_name_H-M   'P 1'
#
loop_
_entity.id
_entity.type
_entity.pdbx_description
1 polymer ?
#
loop_
_entity_poly.entity_id
_entity_poly.type
_entity_poly.pdbx_seq_one_letter_code
_entity_poly.pdbx_strand_id
1 'polypeptide(L)'
;SCECHSGYVMDKTSFRCIESPQCSKEMRTTCSHLCHLNTNSNEENCACPQDLYLLDDKVTCVVSLYPHGIDAIDNVPFGKDIKITKDSGIIMFSSLMPFGNRLQTEARIYYNGAVLFGRKNILGIPNLKAALAGKLNLLAPFWTEKAAFNIGKVYTHVYEECEPSVFLESDSENTMSPRKEEVFSRVAKDITEFYRLPGFEPTAVIVTTWESTRPKGCPRSFTNTFQAVIVSGHAPLTDTNYWEVEEHTYVIFIYKEGNGICKPGQPFEVGITSSNDVPQVITFEVDKNDPKLSEVKGNTGNKGMVTYHVGSDLSASIMCQRYVCKHAYLISNRRYQSQIEELYKCPCTMRTGFQWDLLKDEGDLKCYAINAATKSRLLAHNQRNRICCYLNETFIRTGHNLISDPWPWSALSVNPRAYQDAQDNMQARSLCCDKSSVTLCKRFRTIFGNPECSKNPILIQNQFLLVILLLQHWTIIHMK
;
A
#
# COMPACT_ATOMS: atom_id res chain seq x y z
N SER A 1 16.55 -23.65 17.68
CA SER A 1 17.90 -23.07 17.53
C SER A 1 17.71 -21.60 17.21
N CYS A 2 18.31 -20.68 17.95
CA CYS A 2 18.38 -19.27 17.57
C CYS A 2 19.81 -19.01 17.09
N GLU A 3 19.96 -18.45 15.90
CA GLU A 3 21.25 -18.12 15.31
C GLU A 3 21.36 -16.60 15.20
N CYS A 4 22.55 -16.05 15.47
CA CYS A 4 22.80 -14.62 15.31
C CYS A 4 23.24 -14.32 13.88
N HIS A 5 22.87 -13.13 13.39
CA HIS A 5 23.38 -12.63 12.11
C HIS A 5 24.91 -12.48 12.16
N SER A 6 25.55 -12.57 10.99
CA SER A 6 26.99 -12.38 10.84
C SER A 6 27.46 -11.07 11.49
N GLY A 7 28.52 -11.15 12.29
CA GLY A 7 29.03 -10.02 13.10
C GLY A 7 28.56 -10.03 14.56
N TYR A 8 27.52 -10.80 14.87
CA TYR A 8 27.04 -10.99 16.23
C TYR A 8 27.31 -12.42 16.73
N VAL A 9 27.55 -12.54 18.03
CA VAL A 9 27.66 -13.81 18.74
C VAL A 9 26.57 -13.89 19.80
N MET A 10 25.99 -15.08 19.99
CA MET A 10 25.00 -15.31 21.03
C MET A 10 25.69 -15.21 22.39
N ASP A 11 25.34 -14.20 23.17
CA ASP A 11 25.70 -14.16 24.59
C ASP A 11 24.94 -15.27 25.32
N LYS A 12 25.69 -16.24 25.84
CA LYS A 12 25.13 -17.41 26.52
C LYS A 12 24.41 -17.05 27.82
N THR A 13 24.68 -15.88 28.40
CA THR A 13 24.05 -15.45 29.64
C THR A 13 22.74 -14.72 29.40
N SER A 14 22.71 -13.75 28.49
CA SER A 14 21.50 -12.97 28.20
C SER A 14 20.62 -13.56 27.10
N PHE A 15 21.10 -14.55 26.35
CA PHE A 15 20.48 -15.08 25.13
C PHE A 15 20.19 -13.96 24.10
N ARG A 16 21.05 -12.95 24.06
CA ARG A 16 20.99 -11.85 23.07
C ARG A 16 22.19 -11.93 22.13
N CYS A 17 21.98 -11.53 20.89
CA CYS A 17 23.07 -11.34 19.94
C CYS A 17 23.83 -10.06 20.32
N ILE A 18 25.11 -10.20 20.67
CA ILE A 18 26.02 -9.09 20.98
C ILE A 18 27.13 -9.02 19.96
N GLU A 19 27.71 -7.83 19.74
CA GLU A 19 28.86 -7.68 18.86
C GLU A 19 30.00 -8.60 19.31
N SER A 20 30.67 -9.25 18.35
CA SER A 20 31.74 -10.18 18.68
C SER A 20 32.87 -9.48 19.45
N PRO A 21 33.12 -9.82 20.73
CA PRO A 21 34.22 -9.24 21.49
C PRO A 21 35.58 -9.74 21.00
N GLN A 22 35.59 -10.77 20.14
CA GLN A 22 36.77 -11.49 19.68
C GLN A 22 37.55 -10.71 18.62
N CYS A 23 36.96 -9.70 18.00
CA CYS A 23 37.68 -8.85 17.06
C CYS A 23 38.69 -7.93 17.77
N SER A 24 39.83 -7.73 17.15
CA SER A 24 40.83 -6.75 17.53
C SER A 24 40.21 -5.35 17.65
N LYS A 25 40.83 -4.50 18.48
CA LYS A 25 40.38 -3.11 18.64
C LYS A 25 40.54 -2.34 17.32
N GLU A 26 41.59 -2.63 16.57
CA GLU A 26 41.87 -2.03 15.26
C GLU A 26 40.75 -2.37 14.27
N MET A 27 40.40 -3.65 14.12
CA MET A 27 39.36 -4.04 13.17
C MET A 27 37.98 -3.50 13.56
N ARG A 28 37.67 -3.41 14.86
CA ARG A 28 36.45 -2.74 15.36
C ARG A 28 36.39 -1.25 15.00
N THR A 29 37.53 -0.57 14.90
CA THR A 29 37.59 0.83 14.44
C THR A 29 37.64 0.97 12.93
N THR A 30 38.14 -0.05 12.23
CA THR A 30 38.21 -0.08 10.77
C THR A 30 36.83 -0.33 10.17
N CYS A 31 36.14 -1.39 10.60
CA CYS A 31 34.83 -1.74 10.08
C CYS A 31 33.81 -0.62 10.30
N SER A 32 33.06 -0.29 9.24
CA SER A 32 32.04 0.76 9.33
C SER A 32 30.89 0.42 10.29
N HIS A 33 30.60 -0.87 10.50
CA HIS A 33 29.52 -1.34 11.36
C HIS A 33 29.96 -2.51 12.24
N LEU A 34 30.07 -3.73 11.68
CA LEU A 34 30.33 -4.93 12.47
C LEU A 34 31.64 -5.56 12.07
N CYS A 35 32.32 -6.15 13.05
CA CYS A 35 33.44 -7.06 12.83
C CYS A 35 33.02 -8.49 13.20
N HIS A 36 33.43 -9.44 12.37
CA HIS A 36 33.17 -10.86 12.51
C HIS A 36 34.48 -11.64 12.41
N LEU A 37 34.75 -12.51 13.37
CA LEU A 37 35.86 -13.46 13.30
C LEU A 37 35.36 -14.75 12.62
N ASN A 38 35.93 -15.09 11.46
CA ASN A 38 35.63 -16.36 10.80
C ASN A 38 36.19 -17.52 11.64
N THR A 39 35.32 -18.36 12.19
CA THR A 39 35.72 -19.46 13.08
C THR A 39 36.61 -20.50 12.40
N ASN A 40 36.57 -20.61 11.07
CA ASN A 40 37.33 -21.61 10.32
C ASN A 40 38.73 -21.11 9.93
N SER A 41 38.87 -19.84 9.53
CA SER A 41 40.16 -19.27 9.12
C SER A 41 40.84 -18.48 10.23
N ASN A 42 40.13 -18.16 11.31
CA ASN A 42 40.56 -17.24 12.37
C ASN A 42 40.89 -15.82 11.84
N GLU A 43 40.33 -15.47 10.67
CA GLU A 43 40.47 -14.15 10.05
C GLU A 43 39.32 -13.22 10.46
N GLU A 44 39.68 -12.01 10.85
CA GLU A 44 38.73 -10.93 11.12
C GLU A 44 38.26 -10.31 9.81
N ASN A 45 36.95 -10.20 9.63
CA ASN A 45 36.32 -9.61 8.45
C ASN A 45 35.24 -8.63 8.90
N CYS A 46 35.02 -7.56 8.14
CA CYS A 46 33.86 -6.72 8.38
C CYS A 46 32.60 -7.41 7.90
N ALA A 47 31.50 -7.19 8.61
CA ALA A 47 30.18 -7.65 8.27
C ALA A 47 29.22 -6.47 8.31
N CYS A 48 28.14 -6.58 7.53
CA CYS A 48 27.11 -5.56 7.49
C CYS A 48 25.84 -6.06 8.18
N PRO A 49 25.15 -5.19 8.93
CA PRO A 49 23.79 -5.43 9.38
C PRO A 49 22.87 -5.80 8.23
N GLN A 50 21.72 -6.38 8.56
CA GLN A 50 20.68 -6.69 7.57
C GLN A 50 20.32 -5.43 6.76
N ASP A 51 20.14 -5.60 5.44
CA ASP A 51 19.79 -4.56 4.44
C ASP A 51 20.93 -3.62 4.03
N LEU A 52 22.11 -3.80 4.65
CA LEU A 52 23.37 -3.22 4.20
C LEU A 52 24.21 -4.28 3.49
N TYR A 53 25.02 -3.86 2.51
CA TYR A 53 25.98 -4.74 1.85
C TYR A 53 27.39 -4.20 2.01
N LEU A 54 28.35 -5.13 2.13
CA LEU A 54 29.77 -4.81 2.25
C LEU A 54 30.34 -4.52 0.87
N LEU A 55 31.03 -3.40 0.74
CA LEU A 55 31.71 -3.02 -0.49
C LEU A 55 32.92 -3.91 -0.82
N ASP A 56 33.47 -3.65 -2.00
CA ASP A 56 34.73 -4.24 -2.46
C ASP A 56 35.93 -3.85 -1.58
N ASP A 57 35.87 -2.73 -0.85
CA ASP A 57 36.88 -2.33 0.14
C ASP A 57 36.90 -3.24 1.39
N LYS A 58 35.90 -4.12 1.54
CA LYS A 58 35.71 -5.05 2.65
C LYS A 58 35.57 -4.39 4.03
N VAL A 59 35.26 -3.10 4.08
CA VAL A 59 35.21 -2.31 5.31
C VAL A 59 33.92 -1.51 5.42
N THR A 60 33.45 -0.97 4.30
CA THR A 60 32.32 -0.05 4.25
C THR A 60 31.03 -0.79 3.94
N CYS A 61 30.02 -0.55 4.77
CA CYS A 61 28.66 -1.03 4.58
C CYS A 61 27.79 0.09 4.07
N VAL A 62 27.01 -0.19 3.03
CA VAL A 62 26.08 0.78 2.44
C VAL A 62 24.71 0.20 2.21
N VAL A 63 23.73 1.11 2.14
CA VAL A 63 22.33 0.76 1.95
C VAL A 63 22.15 0.13 0.58
N SER A 64 21.62 -1.09 0.56
CA SER A 64 21.23 -1.76 -0.69
C SER A 64 20.09 -1.00 -1.37
N LEU A 65 20.04 -1.02 -2.70
CA LEU A 65 18.83 -0.58 -3.39
C LEU A 65 17.72 -1.60 -3.14
N TYR A 66 16.46 -1.14 -3.10
CA TYR A 66 15.32 -2.02 -3.16
C TYR A 66 15.33 -2.83 -4.47
N PRO A 67 14.72 -4.03 -4.48
CA PRO A 67 14.57 -4.85 -5.68
C PRO A 67 14.09 -4.01 -6.86
N HIS A 68 14.78 -4.12 -8.00
CA HIS A 68 14.44 -3.43 -9.23
C HIS A 68 14.96 -4.21 -10.45
N GLY A 69 14.50 -3.84 -11.63
CA GLY A 69 14.88 -4.46 -12.89
C GLY A 69 14.00 -5.64 -13.29
N ILE A 70 14.53 -6.49 -14.16
CA ILE A 70 13.78 -7.59 -14.78
C ILE A 70 13.32 -8.61 -13.72
N ASP A 71 14.16 -8.88 -12.72
CA ASP A 71 13.87 -9.85 -11.66
C ASP A 71 12.76 -9.38 -10.69
N ALA A 72 12.47 -8.07 -10.67
CA ALA A 72 11.36 -7.48 -9.93
C ALA A 72 10.10 -7.32 -10.79
N ILE A 73 10.18 -7.69 -12.08
CA ILE A 73 9.14 -7.46 -13.10
C ILE A 73 8.81 -5.97 -13.21
N ASP A 74 9.85 -5.14 -13.20
CA ASP A 74 9.68 -3.70 -13.29
C ASP A 74 9.25 -3.29 -14.69
N ASN A 75 8.36 -2.31 -14.74
CA ASN A 75 8.14 -1.57 -15.96
C ASN A 75 9.42 -0.80 -16.28
N VAL A 76 9.86 -0.87 -17.55
CA VAL A 76 10.96 -0.07 -18.08
C VAL A 76 10.36 1.05 -18.92
N PRO A 77 9.89 2.16 -18.31
CA PRO A 77 9.32 3.28 -19.05
C PRO A 77 10.32 3.92 -20.04
N PHE A 78 11.63 3.67 -19.88
CA PHE A 78 12.68 4.24 -20.71
C PHE A 78 13.77 3.20 -21.05
N GLY A 79 13.89 2.79 -22.32
CA GLY A 79 14.94 1.86 -22.80
C GLY A 79 15.17 1.86 -24.33
N LYS A 80 16.45 1.70 -24.72
CA LYS A 80 17.14 1.64 -26.04
C LYS A 80 16.62 2.40 -27.29
N ASP A 81 15.33 2.62 -27.51
CA ASP A 81 14.77 3.30 -28.70
C ASP A 81 13.79 4.44 -28.34
N ILE A 82 14.18 5.27 -27.38
CA ILE A 82 13.33 6.35 -26.86
C ILE A 82 13.21 7.47 -27.90
N LYS A 83 12.08 7.51 -28.64
CA LYS A 83 11.54 8.77 -29.16
C LYS A 83 11.12 9.63 -27.98
N ILE A 84 12.09 10.31 -27.34
CA ILE A 84 12.01 11.25 -26.20
C ILE A 84 10.57 11.54 -25.71
N THR A 85 9.91 10.55 -25.10
CA THR A 85 8.75 10.84 -24.26
C THR A 85 9.32 11.46 -22.99
N LYS A 86 8.74 12.57 -22.53
CA LYS A 86 9.30 13.31 -21.39
C LYS A 86 9.07 12.57 -20.07
N ASP A 87 8.08 11.69 -20.02
CA ASP A 87 7.63 10.96 -18.83
C ASP A 87 7.30 9.49 -19.15
N SER A 88 7.10 8.71 -18.08
CA SER A 88 6.71 7.30 -18.06
C SER A 88 5.28 7.03 -18.56
N GLY A 89 4.55 8.06 -18.99
CA GLY A 89 3.10 8.04 -18.95
C GLY A 89 2.55 8.16 -17.53
N ILE A 90 1.23 8.04 -17.40
CA ILE A 90 0.54 8.11 -16.10
C ILE A 90 0.63 6.74 -15.43
N ILE A 91 1.24 6.70 -14.26
CA ILE A 91 1.21 5.56 -13.36
C ILE A 91 0.00 5.74 -12.45
N MET A 92 -0.99 4.87 -12.60
CA MET A 92 -2.16 4.84 -11.74
C MET A 92 -1.90 3.86 -10.60
N PHE A 93 -2.32 4.23 -9.40
CA PHE A 93 -2.32 3.34 -8.24
C PHE A 93 -3.69 3.38 -7.57
N SER A 94 -4.12 2.24 -7.04
CA SER A 94 -5.46 2.09 -6.48
C SER A 94 -5.59 2.76 -5.11
N SER A 95 -4.49 2.77 -4.36
CA SER A 95 -4.35 3.32 -3.02
C SER A 95 -4.36 4.84 -3.06
N LEU A 96 -4.82 5.45 -1.98
CA LEU A 96 -4.81 6.91 -1.84
C LEU A 96 -3.56 7.28 -1.06
N MET A 97 -2.60 7.94 -1.71
CA MET A 97 -1.36 8.37 -1.06
C MET A 97 -1.45 9.84 -0.65
N PRO A 98 -1.41 10.16 0.65
CA PRO A 98 -1.26 11.54 1.12
C PRO A 98 0.01 12.21 0.58
N PHE A 99 -0.13 13.36 -0.09
CA PHE A 99 1.02 14.16 -0.49
C PHE A 99 0.72 15.65 -0.33
N GLY A 100 1.41 16.29 0.62
CA GLY A 100 0.93 17.53 1.21
C GLY A 100 -0.44 17.29 1.83
N ASN A 101 -1.41 18.15 1.50
CA ASN A 101 -2.80 18.05 1.95
C ASN A 101 -3.75 17.46 0.90
N ARG A 102 -3.22 16.71 -0.08
CA ARG A 102 -4.01 16.11 -1.15
C ARG A 102 -3.72 14.64 -1.28
N LEU A 103 -4.77 13.85 -1.37
CA LEU A 103 -4.70 12.45 -1.75
C LEU A 103 -4.37 12.32 -3.24
N GLN A 104 -3.38 11.49 -3.54
CA GLN A 104 -2.92 11.19 -4.89
C GLN A 104 -3.36 9.78 -5.27
N THR A 105 -3.63 9.58 -6.57
CA THR A 105 -3.94 8.28 -7.18
C THR A 105 -3.15 8.04 -8.46
N GLU A 106 -2.29 9.00 -8.80
CA GLU A 106 -1.54 9.00 -10.04
C GLU A 106 -0.21 9.73 -9.85
N ALA A 107 0.80 9.23 -10.55
CA ALA A 107 2.12 9.82 -10.62
C ALA A 107 2.66 9.76 -12.05
N ARG A 108 3.61 10.64 -12.35
CA ARG A 108 4.40 10.62 -13.59
C ARG A 108 5.86 10.62 -13.22
N ILE A 109 6.61 9.66 -13.76
CA ILE A 109 8.05 9.54 -13.54
C ILE A 109 8.74 10.10 -14.76
N TYR A 110 9.63 11.04 -14.52
CA TYR A 110 10.42 11.67 -15.55
C TYR A 110 11.80 11.03 -15.59
N TYR A 111 12.34 10.91 -16.79
CA TYR A 111 13.70 10.40 -17.00
C TYR A 111 14.75 11.23 -16.25
N ASN A 112 14.40 12.47 -15.88
CA ASN A 112 15.30 13.40 -15.23
C ASN A 112 15.42 13.26 -13.72
N GLY A 113 14.81 12.24 -13.12
CA GLY A 113 14.84 12.03 -11.68
C GLY A 113 13.62 12.59 -10.95
N ALA A 114 12.67 13.21 -11.65
CA ALA A 114 11.49 13.80 -11.02
C ALA A 114 10.29 12.85 -11.01
N VAL A 115 9.51 12.90 -9.93
CA VAL A 115 8.20 12.25 -9.80
C VAL A 115 7.16 13.32 -9.51
N LEU A 116 6.19 13.47 -10.39
CA LEU A 116 5.09 14.42 -10.25
C LEU A 116 3.83 13.69 -9.84
N PHE A 117 3.18 14.14 -8.78
CA PHE A 117 1.90 13.60 -8.33
C PHE A 117 0.71 14.44 -8.81
N GLY A 118 -0.34 13.75 -9.25
CA GLY A 118 -1.62 14.32 -9.64
C GLY A 118 -1.73 14.77 -11.10
N ARG A 119 -2.93 15.24 -11.46
CA ARG A 119 -3.40 15.49 -12.85
C ARG A 119 -2.81 16.71 -13.55
N LYS A 120 -1.99 17.51 -12.87
CA LYS A 120 -1.49 18.76 -13.45
C LYS A 120 -0.42 18.40 -14.48
N ASN A 121 -0.75 18.54 -15.77
CA ASN A 121 0.26 18.46 -16.82
C ASN A 121 1.17 19.69 -16.74
N ILE A 122 2.48 19.45 -16.74
CA ILE A 122 3.48 20.50 -16.88
C ILE A 122 3.93 20.50 -18.34
N LEU A 123 3.99 21.68 -18.94
CA LEU A 123 4.63 21.83 -20.25
C LEU A 123 6.14 21.68 -20.08
N GLY A 124 6.66 20.52 -20.46
CA GLY A 124 8.10 20.25 -20.41
C GLY A 124 8.49 19.34 -19.26
N ILE A 125 9.78 19.41 -18.93
CA ILE A 125 10.37 18.64 -17.85
C ILE A 125 10.21 19.49 -16.59
N PRO A 126 9.64 18.96 -15.50
CA PRO A 126 9.53 19.70 -14.25
C PRO A 126 10.91 20.21 -13.80
N ASN A 127 10.93 21.33 -13.10
CA ASN A 127 12.07 21.79 -12.30
C ASN A 127 11.53 22.31 -10.98
N LEU A 128 12.36 22.30 -9.93
CA LEU A 128 11.92 22.63 -8.58
C LEU A 128 11.30 24.03 -8.51
N LYS A 129 11.95 25.03 -9.11
CA LYS A 129 11.46 26.41 -9.15
C LYS A 129 10.08 26.54 -9.79
N ALA A 130 9.84 25.84 -10.90
CA ALA A 130 8.55 25.83 -11.58
C ALA A 130 7.49 25.06 -10.78
N ALA A 131 7.88 23.96 -10.12
CA ALA A 131 6.99 23.19 -9.26
C ALA A 131 6.54 23.99 -8.03
N LEU A 132 7.46 24.73 -7.42
CA LEU A 132 7.18 25.68 -6.33
C LEU A 132 6.21 26.77 -6.78
N ALA A 133 6.52 27.45 -7.88
CA ALA A 133 5.66 28.51 -8.42
C ALA A 133 4.25 27.98 -8.80
N GLY A 134 4.18 26.77 -9.32
CA GLY A 134 2.94 26.12 -9.73
C GLY A 134 2.16 25.41 -8.60
N LYS A 135 2.70 25.41 -7.37
CA LYS A 135 2.18 24.63 -6.23
C LYS A 135 1.91 23.17 -6.64
N LEU A 136 2.96 22.53 -7.15
CA LEU A 136 2.93 21.15 -7.63
C LEU A 136 3.43 20.21 -6.54
N ASN A 137 2.89 19.00 -6.52
CA ASN A 137 3.36 17.92 -5.66
C ASN A 137 4.47 17.18 -6.41
N LEU A 138 5.73 17.51 -6.15
CA LEU A 138 6.87 17.02 -6.89
C LEU A 138 7.92 16.45 -5.94
N LEU A 139 8.44 15.27 -6.27
CA LEU A 139 9.67 14.73 -5.72
C LEU A 139 10.76 14.85 -6.77
N ALA A 140 11.93 15.30 -6.37
CA ALA A 140 13.13 15.26 -7.19
C ALA A 140 14.28 14.74 -6.33
N PRO A 141 14.44 13.40 -6.18
CA PRO A 141 15.65 12.78 -5.62
C PRO A 141 16.93 13.26 -6.33
N PHE A 142 16.79 13.65 -7.60
CA PHE A 142 17.90 14.07 -8.45
C PHE A 142 17.43 14.81 -9.71
N TRP A 143 18.31 15.57 -10.36
CA TRP A 143 18.05 16.22 -11.66
C TRP A 143 19.08 15.81 -12.73
N THR A 144 18.60 15.25 -13.84
CA THR A 144 19.43 15.01 -15.04
C THR A 144 19.15 16.01 -16.17
N GLU A 145 20.13 16.21 -17.04
CA GLU A 145 19.99 17.07 -18.24
C GLU A 145 19.00 16.50 -19.26
N LYS A 146 18.55 17.34 -20.22
CA LYS A 146 17.89 16.86 -21.44
C LYS A 146 18.62 15.65 -22.00
N ALA A 147 17.87 14.56 -22.20
CA ALA A 147 18.27 13.25 -22.68
C ALA A 147 18.80 13.28 -24.12
N ALA A 148 19.85 14.06 -24.37
CA ALA A 148 20.43 14.16 -25.68
C ALA A 148 21.30 12.92 -25.96
N PHE A 149 22.06 12.40 -24.97
CA PHE A 149 22.97 11.27 -25.18
C PHE A 149 23.22 10.47 -23.89
N ASN A 150 23.23 9.13 -24.00
CA ASN A 150 23.39 8.12 -22.94
C ASN A 150 22.32 8.17 -21.85
N ILE A 151 21.13 7.65 -22.17
CA ILE A 151 20.04 7.50 -21.21
C ILE A 151 20.29 6.18 -20.50
N GLY A 152 20.59 6.26 -19.20
CA GLY A 152 20.47 5.12 -18.30
C GLY A 152 19.05 4.53 -18.34
N LYS A 153 18.80 3.49 -17.58
CA LYS A 153 17.46 2.91 -17.51
C LYS A 153 16.71 3.50 -16.33
N VAL A 154 15.41 3.70 -16.49
CA VAL A 154 14.55 3.99 -15.34
C VAL A 154 13.62 2.81 -15.19
N TYR A 155 13.66 2.21 -14.02
CA TYR A 155 12.78 1.13 -13.62
C TYR A 155 11.75 1.66 -12.65
N THR A 156 10.53 1.15 -12.75
CA THR A 156 9.46 1.52 -11.82
C THR A 156 8.58 0.32 -11.55
N HIS A 157 8.24 0.15 -10.27
CA HIS A 157 7.21 -0.77 -9.85
C HIS A 157 6.30 -0.13 -8.77
N VAL A 158 5.02 -0.48 -8.82
CA VAL A 158 4.03 -0.12 -7.81
C VAL A 158 3.58 -1.38 -7.11
N TYR A 159 3.88 -1.48 -5.83
CA TYR A 159 3.45 -2.55 -4.95
C TYR A 159 2.28 -2.05 -4.11
N GLU A 160 1.10 -2.67 -4.20
CA GLU A 160 -0.07 -2.26 -3.42
C GLU A 160 -0.62 -3.46 -2.66
N GLU A 161 -1.04 -3.26 -1.42
CA GLU A 161 -1.84 -4.23 -0.68
C GLU A 161 -3.15 -4.49 -1.44
N CYS A 162 -3.72 -3.41 -1.99
CA CYS A 162 -4.97 -3.38 -2.71
C CYS A 162 -4.72 -3.41 -4.22
N GLU A 163 -4.82 -4.58 -4.82
CA GLU A 163 -4.48 -4.72 -6.23
C GLU A 163 -5.49 -3.99 -7.14
N PRO A 164 -5.01 -3.16 -8.08
CA PRO A 164 -5.86 -2.47 -9.04
C PRO A 164 -6.74 -3.41 -9.85
N SER A 165 -6.24 -4.60 -10.20
CA SER A 165 -6.94 -5.62 -11.01
C SER A 165 -8.27 -6.07 -10.40
N VAL A 166 -8.42 -5.98 -9.08
CA VAL A 166 -9.67 -6.34 -8.40
C VAL A 166 -10.78 -5.32 -8.69
N PHE A 167 -10.44 -4.06 -8.99
CA PHE A 167 -11.39 -2.95 -9.14
C PHE A 167 -11.35 -2.26 -10.49
N LEU A 168 -10.28 -2.43 -11.27
CA LEU A 168 -10.10 -1.86 -12.59
C LEU A 168 -10.43 -2.94 -13.62
N GLU A 169 -11.34 -2.59 -14.55
CA GLU A 169 -11.68 -3.39 -15.73
C GLU A 169 -10.55 -3.37 -16.79
N SER A 170 -9.34 -2.92 -16.44
CA SER A 170 -8.23 -2.85 -17.39
C SER A 170 -7.48 -4.17 -17.45
N ASP A 171 -7.29 -4.69 -18.67
CA ASP A 171 -6.41 -5.81 -19.04
C ASP A 171 -4.92 -5.57 -18.74
N SER A 172 -4.58 -4.63 -17.84
CA SER A 172 -3.22 -4.48 -17.37
C SER A 172 -2.87 -5.78 -16.65
N GLU A 173 -2.00 -6.59 -17.26
CA GLU A 173 -1.29 -7.71 -16.66
C GLU A 173 -0.46 -7.19 -15.47
N ASN A 174 -1.14 -6.82 -14.38
CA ASN A 174 -0.52 -6.54 -13.11
C ASN A 174 -0.11 -7.90 -12.56
N THR A 175 1.02 -8.36 -13.06
CA THR A 175 1.74 -9.49 -12.50
C THR A 175 2.14 -9.10 -11.09
N MET A 176 1.57 -9.78 -10.09
CA MET A 176 2.07 -9.71 -8.72
C MET A 176 3.58 -9.92 -8.77
N SER A 177 4.35 -8.87 -8.47
CA SER A 177 5.80 -9.03 -8.40
C SER A 177 6.12 -10.04 -7.29
N PRO A 178 6.98 -11.03 -7.54
CA PRO A 178 7.39 -12.01 -6.54
C PRO A 178 8.14 -11.36 -5.37
N ARG A 179 8.51 -10.07 -5.50
CA ARG A 179 9.25 -9.28 -4.52
C ARG A 179 8.37 -8.43 -3.61
N LYS A 180 7.03 -8.47 -3.74
CA LYS A 180 6.10 -7.64 -2.95
C LYS A 180 6.34 -7.78 -1.43
N GLU A 181 6.43 -9.01 -0.93
CA GLU A 181 6.63 -9.28 0.50
C GLU A 181 7.98 -8.77 1.00
N GLU A 182 9.04 -8.97 0.21
CA GLU A 182 10.39 -8.46 0.51
C GLU A 182 10.40 -6.94 0.60
N VAL A 183 9.77 -6.26 -0.35
CA VAL A 183 9.67 -4.79 -0.38
C VAL A 183 8.84 -4.28 0.80
N PHE A 184 7.67 -4.87 1.07
CA PHE A 184 6.78 -4.46 2.17
C PHE A 184 7.44 -4.65 3.53
N SER A 185 8.06 -5.82 3.77
CA SER A 185 8.78 -6.10 5.02
C SER A 185 9.93 -5.11 5.25
N ARG A 186 10.71 -4.82 4.20
CA ARG A 186 11.83 -3.89 4.29
C ARG A 186 11.37 -2.44 4.56
N VAL A 187 10.37 -1.93 3.84
CA VAL A 187 9.88 -0.56 4.11
C VAL A 187 9.26 -0.45 5.51
N ALA A 188 8.57 -1.49 5.97
CA ALA A 188 7.98 -1.50 7.31
C ALA A 188 9.06 -1.34 8.37
N LYS A 189 10.16 -2.08 8.24
CA LYS A 189 11.34 -1.97 9.09
C LYS A 189 11.98 -0.58 8.99
N ASP A 190 12.32 -0.11 7.80
CA ASP A 190 12.99 1.19 7.59
C ASP A 190 12.20 2.36 8.20
N ILE A 191 10.87 2.37 8.06
CA ILE A 191 9.99 3.40 8.63
C ILE A 191 9.85 3.23 10.15
N THR A 192 9.65 2.00 10.63
CA THR A 192 9.50 1.70 12.07
C THR A 192 10.74 2.13 12.84
N GLU A 193 11.94 1.74 12.38
CA GLU A 193 13.20 2.04 13.04
C GLU A 193 13.48 3.55 13.05
N PHE A 194 13.25 4.21 11.91
CA PHE A 194 13.58 5.62 11.78
C PHE A 194 12.60 6.56 12.49
N TYR A 195 11.31 6.40 12.25
CA TYR A 195 10.27 7.27 12.81
C TYR A 195 9.78 6.81 14.19
N ARG A 196 10.30 5.68 14.71
CA ARG A 196 9.87 5.06 15.98
C ARG A 196 8.37 4.76 15.97
N LEU A 197 7.88 4.22 14.87
CA LEU A 197 6.48 3.88 14.64
C LEU A 197 6.29 2.35 14.70
N PRO A 198 6.20 1.75 15.90
CA PRO A 198 6.08 0.30 16.04
C PRO A 198 4.82 -0.20 15.33
N GLY A 199 4.99 -1.23 14.51
CA GLY A 199 3.90 -1.88 13.79
C GLY A 199 3.45 -1.13 12.53
N PHE A 200 4.27 -0.24 11.96
CA PHE A 200 3.91 0.40 10.69
C PHE A 200 3.60 -0.63 9.60
N GLU A 201 2.38 -0.55 9.04
CA GLU A 201 1.85 -1.43 7.99
C GLU A 201 1.82 -0.66 6.65
N PRO A 202 2.68 -1.01 5.68
CA PRO A 202 2.67 -0.37 4.37
C PRO A 202 1.44 -0.81 3.56
N THR A 203 0.72 0.15 2.99
CA THR A 203 -0.44 -0.09 2.12
C THR A 203 -0.04 -0.02 0.64
N ALA A 204 0.92 0.84 0.30
CA ALA A 204 1.43 0.97 -1.05
C ALA A 204 2.87 1.48 -1.08
N VAL A 205 3.66 0.98 -2.01
CA VAL A 205 5.07 1.32 -2.21
C VAL A 205 5.33 1.55 -3.71
N ILE A 206 5.88 2.70 -4.07
CA ILE A 206 6.38 2.97 -5.42
C ILE A 206 7.91 2.96 -5.35
N VAL A 207 8.53 2.00 -6.03
CA VAL A 207 9.99 1.94 -6.17
C VAL A 207 10.36 2.48 -7.55
N THR A 208 11.19 3.51 -7.61
CA THR A 208 11.71 4.06 -8.86
C THR A 208 13.23 4.12 -8.82
N THR A 209 13.88 3.45 -9.76
CA THR A 209 15.35 3.40 -9.85
C THR A 209 15.81 4.02 -11.16
N TRP A 210 16.67 5.03 -11.09
CA TRP A 210 17.34 5.63 -12.24
C TRP A 210 18.75 5.05 -12.33
N GLU A 211 18.91 3.95 -13.05
CA GLU A 211 20.16 3.21 -13.21
C GLU A 211 21.07 3.84 -14.27
N SER A 212 22.33 4.09 -13.90
CA SER A 212 23.37 4.60 -14.81
C SER A 212 22.96 5.88 -15.55
N THR A 213 22.30 6.81 -14.86
CA THR A 213 21.84 8.08 -15.42
C THR A 213 22.86 9.20 -15.20
N ARG A 214 23.02 10.07 -16.20
CA ARG A 214 24.00 11.18 -16.12
C ARG A 214 23.39 12.40 -15.43
N PRO A 215 23.93 12.88 -14.29
CA PRO A 215 23.45 14.10 -13.67
C PRO A 215 23.68 15.35 -14.53
N LYS A 216 22.90 16.41 -14.24
CA LYS A 216 23.09 17.73 -14.86
C LYS A 216 24.50 18.27 -14.58
N GLY A 217 25.18 18.76 -15.63
CA GLY A 217 26.52 19.34 -15.51
C GLY A 217 27.68 18.35 -15.47
N CYS A 218 27.42 17.03 -15.60
CA CYS A 218 28.46 16.00 -15.51
C CYS A 218 29.04 15.57 -16.87
N PRO A 219 30.33 15.15 -16.90
CA PRO A 219 30.95 14.56 -18.08
C PRO A 219 30.17 13.36 -18.63
N ARG A 220 30.30 13.06 -19.93
CA ARG A 220 29.60 11.94 -20.59
C ARG A 220 29.95 10.56 -20.03
N SER A 221 31.15 10.42 -19.47
CA SER A 221 31.61 9.20 -18.80
C SER A 221 31.04 9.04 -17.39
N PHE A 222 30.36 10.06 -16.86
CA PHE A 222 29.87 10.07 -15.50
C PHE A 222 28.40 9.65 -15.45
N THR A 223 28.12 8.54 -14.79
CA THR A 223 26.77 8.00 -14.58
C THR A 223 26.53 7.74 -13.11
N ASN A 224 25.29 7.80 -12.65
CA ASN A 224 24.91 7.52 -11.28
C ASN A 224 23.66 6.64 -11.23
N THR A 225 23.55 5.85 -10.16
CA THR A 225 22.35 5.10 -9.83
C THR A 225 21.76 5.60 -8.53
N PHE A 226 20.51 6.03 -8.57
CA PHE A 226 19.76 6.45 -7.40
C PHE A 226 18.34 5.89 -7.43
N GLN A 227 17.72 5.80 -6.27
CA GLN A 227 16.39 5.25 -6.10
C GLN A 227 15.54 6.14 -5.20
N ALA A 228 14.27 6.28 -5.55
CA ALA A 228 13.24 6.82 -4.68
C ALA A 228 12.23 5.73 -4.35
N VAL A 229 11.94 5.58 -3.06
CA VAL A 229 10.93 4.67 -2.53
C VAL A 229 9.86 5.51 -1.84
N ILE A 230 8.70 5.61 -2.46
CA ILE A 230 7.54 6.32 -1.90
C ILE A 230 6.68 5.28 -1.19
N VAL A 231 6.45 5.47 0.11
CA VAL A 231 5.78 4.50 0.98
C VAL A 231 4.56 5.18 1.57
N SER A 232 3.38 4.62 1.34
CA SER A 232 2.18 4.95 2.12
C SER A 232 1.89 3.79 3.06
N GLY A 233 1.51 4.11 4.29
CA GLY A 233 1.09 3.13 5.27
C GLY A 233 0.56 3.78 6.52
N HIS A 234 0.29 2.97 7.53
CA HIS A 234 -0.24 3.45 8.79
C HIS A 234 0.37 2.72 9.97
N ALA A 235 0.49 3.41 11.10
CA ALA A 235 0.82 2.75 12.37
C ALA A 235 -0.49 2.37 13.07
N PRO A 236 -0.63 1.13 13.59
CA PRO A 236 -1.78 0.74 14.38
C PRO A 236 -1.85 1.62 15.63
N LEU A 237 -3.00 2.26 15.85
CA LEU A 237 -3.27 2.88 17.13
C LEU A 237 -3.47 1.79 18.18
N THR A 238 -3.05 2.07 19.41
CA THR A 238 -3.22 1.16 20.54
C THR A 238 -4.72 0.88 20.79
N ASP A 239 -5.13 -0.35 20.44
CA ASP A 239 -6.23 -1.19 20.93
C ASP A 239 -7.71 -0.79 20.85
N THR A 240 -8.16 0.38 20.35
CA THR A 240 -9.62 0.67 20.46
C THR A 240 -10.38 1.13 19.23
N ASN A 241 -9.77 1.63 18.15
CA ASN A 241 -10.57 2.08 17.00
C ASN A 241 -9.89 1.83 15.64
N TYR A 242 -10.38 0.83 14.91
CA TYR A 242 -9.93 0.50 13.54
C TYR A 242 -10.01 1.72 12.60
N TRP A 243 -10.94 2.65 12.87
CA TRP A 243 -11.26 3.76 12.00
C TRP A 243 -10.40 5.00 12.19
N GLU A 244 -9.78 5.20 13.35
CA GLU A 244 -9.08 6.46 13.69
C GLU A 244 -7.59 6.46 13.33
N VAL A 245 -7.16 5.51 12.49
CA VAL A 245 -5.76 5.34 12.15
C VAL A 245 -5.40 6.22 10.95
N GLU A 246 -4.50 7.18 11.16
CA GLU A 246 -3.99 8.12 10.16
C GLU A 246 -3.06 7.40 9.17
N GLU A 247 -3.23 7.70 7.88
CA GLU A 247 -2.32 7.23 6.84
C GLU A 247 -1.20 8.25 6.66
N HIS A 248 0.03 7.78 6.61
CA HIS A 248 1.22 8.59 6.42
C HIS A 248 1.92 8.20 5.13
N THR A 249 2.48 9.17 4.43
CA THR A 249 3.37 8.93 3.29
C THR A 249 4.77 9.41 3.59
N TYR A 250 5.72 8.53 3.33
CA TYR A 250 7.14 8.74 3.46
C TYR A 250 7.82 8.58 2.10
N VAL A 251 8.98 9.22 1.95
CA VAL A 251 9.83 9.06 0.79
C VAL A 251 11.24 8.79 1.24
N ILE A 252 11.83 7.69 0.79
CA ILE A 252 13.21 7.31 1.03
C ILE A 252 14.00 7.53 -0.27
N PHE A 253 15.08 8.30 -0.21
CA PHE A 253 16.06 8.38 -1.29
C PHE A 253 17.28 7.56 -0.93
N ILE A 254 17.76 6.75 -1.88
CA ILE A 254 18.95 5.92 -1.75
C ILE A 254 19.91 6.23 -2.90
N TYR A 255 21.14 6.58 -2.56
CA TYR A 255 22.21 6.90 -3.50
C TYR A 255 23.24 5.78 -3.49
N LYS A 256 23.40 5.08 -4.63
CA LYS A 256 24.37 3.98 -4.74
C LYS A 256 25.80 4.54 -4.72
N GLU A 257 26.68 3.83 -4.03
CA GLU A 257 28.09 4.19 -3.93
C GLU A 257 28.87 4.01 -5.24
N GLY A 258 29.96 4.77 -5.36
CA GLY A 258 30.85 4.79 -6.53
C GLY A 258 30.58 5.93 -7.51
N ASN A 259 29.48 6.67 -7.32
CA ASN A 259 29.05 7.73 -8.23
C ASN A 259 28.69 8.99 -7.41
N GLY A 260 29.66 9.88 -7.22
CA GLY A 260 29.46 11.15 -6.53
C GLY A 260 28.71 12.21 -7.34
N ILE A 261 28.91 13.47 -6.99
CA ILE A 261 28.58 14.62 -7.83
C ILE A 261 29.81 14.90 -8.68
N CYS A 262 29.63 15.05 -9.99
CA CYS A 262 30.73 15.21 -10.94
C CYS A 262 31.60 16.45 -10.75
N LYS A 263 31.13 17.46 -10.00
CA LYS A 263 31.89 18.66 -9.68
C LYS A 263 31.75 18.95 -8.19
N PRO A 264 32.81 18.71 -7.39
CA PRO A 264 32.83 19.15 -6.01
C PRO A 264 32.49 20.65 -5.92
N GLY A 265 31.57 21.02 -5.03
CA GLY A 265 31.14 22.41 -4.85
C GLY A 265 30.04 22.92 -5.76
N GLN A 266 29.55 22.10 -6.70
CA GLN A 266 28.35 22.44 -7.44
C GLN A 266 27.12 21.97 -6.63
N PRO A 267 26.21 22.88 -6.22
CA PRO A 267 25.00 22.47 -5.56
C PRO A 267 24.14 21.64 -6.52
N PHE A 268 23.53 20.58 -5.99
CA PHE A 268 22.45 19.87 -6.64
C PHE A 268 21.21 20.04 -5.77
N GLU A 269 20.09 20.30 -6.43
CA GLU A 269 18.82 20.50 -5.74
C GLU A 269 18.16 19.12 -5.60
N VAL A 270 18.07 18.61 -4.39
CA VAL A 270 17.07 17.58 -4.07
C VAL A 270 15.90 18.32 -3.48
N GLY A 271 14.67 17.91 -3.79
CA GLY A 271 13.55 18.68 -3.29
C GLY A 271 12.24 17.94 -3.29
N ILE A 272 11.46 18.26 -2.27
CA ILE A 272 10.07 17.88 -2.14
C ILE A 272 9.29 19.18 -2.15
N THR A 273 8.37 19.33 -3.09
CA THR A 273 7.44 20.46 -3.12
C THR A 273 6.05 19.94 -2.86
N SER A 274 5.34 20.52 -1.91
CA SER A 274 3.93 20.26 -1.69
C SER A 274 3.11 21.48 -2.08
N SER A 275 1.85 21.26 -2.44
CA SER A 275 0.96 22.35 -2.89
C SER A 275 0.54 23.33 -1.79
N ASN A 276 0.76 23.02 -0.50
CA ASN A 276 0.17 23.78 0.61
C ASN A 276 1.06 24.01 1.85
N ASP A 277 2.30 23.53 1.88
CA ASP A 277 3.25 23.83 2.97
C ASP A 277 4.34 24.81 2.56
N VAL A 278 5.03 25.38 3.55
CA VAL A 278 6.34 26.00 3.34
C VAL A 278 7.19 24.98 2.59
N PRO A 279 7.74 25.34 1.41
CA PRO A 279 8.54 24.41 0.65
C PRO A 279 9.63 23.75 1.50
N GLN A 280 9.60 22.43 1.61
CA GLN A 280 10.76 21.68 2.11
C GLN A 280 11.76 21.52 0.98
N VAL A 281 12.29 22.66 0.51
CA VAL A 281 13.44 22.67 -0.40
C VAL A 281 14.67 22.46 0.46
N ILE A 282 15.16 21.23 0.49
CA ILE A 282 16.41 20.90 1.18
C ILE A 282 17.50 20.96 0.13
N THR A 283 18.19 22.09 0.06
CA THR A 283 19.42 22.14 -0.71
C THR A 283 20.49 21.42 0.09
N PHE A 284 20.96 20.28 -0.42
CA PHE A 284 22.15 19.65 0.13
C PHE A 284 23.35 20.47 -0.35
N GLU A 285 23.96 21.23 0.57
CA GLU A 285 25.31 21.71 0.36
C GLU A 285 26.23 20.49 0.51
N VAL A 286 26.65 19.92 -0.61
CA VAL A 286 27.68 18.89 -0.56
C VAL A 286 29.04 19.55 -0.58
N ASP A 287 29.90 19.01 0.29
CA ASP A 287 31.24 19.50 0.51
C ASP A 287 31.97 19.68 -0.84
N LYS A 288 32.65 20.81 -0.97
CA LYS A 288 33.58 21.10 -2.06
C LYS A 288 34.73 20.09 -2.14
N ASN A 289 34.98 19.35 -1.07
CA ASN A 289 36.08 18.40 -0.97
C ASN A 289 35.61 16.94 -1.04
N ASP A 290 34.32 16.66 -0.78
CA ASP A 290 33.78 15.30 -0.80
C ASP A 290 32.36 15.24 -1.41
N PRO A 291 32.26 15.09 -2.75
CA PRO A 291 31.01 15.17 -3.49
C PRO A 291 30.14 13.90 -3.42
N LYS A 292 30.42 12.94 -2.55
CA LYS A 292 29.78 11.63 -2.61
C LYS A 292 28.49 11.61 -1.80
N LEU A 293 27.36 11.73 -2.49
CA LEU A 293 26.02 11.59 -1.91
C LEU A 293 25.83 10.27 -1.16
N SER A 294 26.46 9.20 -1.62
CA SER A 294 26.46 7.90 -0.95
C SER A 294 27.20 7.89 0.38
N GLU A 295 28.09 8.85 0.64
CA GLU A 295 28.88 8.95 1.87
C GLU A 295 28.31 9.98 2.84
N VAL A 296 27.43 10.87 2.38
CA VAL A 296 26.67 11.80 3.23
C VAL A 296 25.82 10.98 4.19
N LYS A 297 26.07 11.15 5.48
CA LYS A 297 25.22 10.59 6.54
C LYS A 297 23.87 11.30 6.45
N GLY A 298 22.87 10.59 5.92
CA GLY A 298 21.52 11.13 5.83
C GLY A 298 20.86 11.20 7.20
N ASN A 299 19.61 11.67 7.24
CA ASN A 299 18.90 11.81 8.51
C ASN A 299 18.61 10.46 9.17
N THR A 300 18.62 9.34 8.42
CA THR A 300 18.49 7.97 8.94
C THR A 300 19.68 7.50 9.76
N GLY A 301 20.81 8.22 9.72
CA GLY A 301 22.08 7.77 10.28
C GLY A 301 22.85 6.82 9.35
N ASN A 302 22.21 6.28 8.31
CA ASN A 302 22.85 5.51 7.25
C ASN A 302 23.44 6.45 6.19
N LYS A 303 24.62 6.09 5.67
CA LYS A 303 25.23 6.82 4.57
C LYS A 303 24.43 6.61 3.28
N GLY A 304 24.20 7.68 2.52
CA GLY A 304 23.53 7.60 1.23
C GLY A 304 22.02 7.38 1.27
N MET A 305 21.40 7.45 2.45
CA MET A 305 19.96 7.24 2.62
C MET A 305 19.34 8.40 3.39
N VAL A 306 18.34 9.05 2.80
CA VAL A 306 17.55 10.10 3.46
C VAL A 306 16.08 9.76 3.36
N THR A 307 15.30 10.13 4.37
CA THR A 307 13.85 9.87 4.39
C THR A 307 13.06 11.09 4.83
N TYR A 308 11.85 11.25 4.31
CA TYR A 308 10.99 12.40 4.58
C TYR A 308 9.55 11.98 4.77
N HIS A 309 8.87 12.60 5.74
CA HIS A 309 7.41 12.57 5.82
C HIS A 309 6.85 13.63 4.88
N VAL A 310 6.04 13.22 3.91
CA VAL A 310 5.56 14.10 2.81
C VAL A 310 4.06 14.35 2.83
N GLY A 311 3.31 13.69 3.71
CA GLY A 311 1.89 13.93 3.87
C GLY A 311 1.27 12.94 4.85
N SER A 312 0.16 13.35 5.45
CA SER A 312 -0.69 12.48 6.23
C SER A 312 -2.16 12.85 6.01
N ASP A 313 -3.06 11.88 6.18
CA ASP A 313 -4.49 12.09 5.99
C ASP A 313 -5.31 11.10 6.83
N LEU A 314 -6.35 11.63 7.49
CA LEU A 314 -7.33 10.87 8.28
C LEU A 314 -8.75 11.05 7.71
N SER A 315 -8.89 11.32 6.41
CA SER A 315 -10.19 11.51 5.80
C SER A 315 -10.97 10.20 5.70
N ALA A 316 -12.28 10.33 5.53
CA ALA A 316 -13.17 9.20 5.24
C ALA A 316 -12.71 8.39 4.00
N SER A 317 -11.96 9.01 3.08
CA SER A 317 -11.46 8.34 1.89
C SER A 317 -10.34 7.36 2.18
N ILE A 318 -9.41 7.71 3.06
CA ILE A 318 -8.38 6.78 3.55
C ILE A 318 -9.02 5.61 4.28
N MET A 319 -9.91 5.92 5.23
CA MET A 319 -10.62 4.91 6.02
C MET A 319 -11.41 3.95 5.13
N CYS A 320 -12.16 4.48 4.17
CA CYS A 320 -12.89 3.69 3.19
C CYS A 320 -11.96 2.81 2.35
N GLN A 321 -10.90 3.39 1.79
CA GLN A 321 -9.95 2.66 0.94
C GLN A 321 -9.38 1.46 1.71
N ARG A 322 -8.87 1.66 2.93
CA ARG A 322 -8.35 0.58 3.77
C ARG A 322 -9.37 -0.52 4.01
N TYR A 323 -10.60 -0.15 4.38
CA TYR A 323 -11.65 -1.13 4.61
C TYR A 323 -12.00 -1.95 3.36
N VAL A 324 -12.14 -1.29 2.20
CA VAL A 324 -12.41 -1.93 0.92
C VAL A 324 -11.28 -2.88 0.54
N CYS A 325 -10.03 -2.45 0.73
CA CYS A 325 -8.84 -3.25 0.39
C CYS A 325 -8.69 -4.49 1.25
N LYS A 326 -8.87 -4.35 2.58
CA LYS A 326 -8.89 -5.47 3.53
C LYS A 326 -9.91 -6.55 3.14
N HIS A 327 -11.01 -6.16 2.48
CA HIS A 327 -12.09 -7.06 2.09
C HIS A 327 -12.16 -7.37 0.60
N ALA A 328 -11.18 -6.94 -0.20
CA ALA A 328 -11.17 -7.13 -1.65
C ALA A 328 -11.22 -8.62 -2.03
N TYR A 329 -10.61 -9.49 -1.21
CA TYR A 329 -10.63 -10.94 -1.39
C TYR A 329 -12.05 -11.56 -1.39
N LEU A 330 -13.05 -10.87 -0.83
CA LEU A 330 -14.43 -11.37 -0.81
C LEU A 330 -15.04 -11.45 -2.22
N ILE A 331 -14.54 -10.66 -3.17
CA ILE A 331 -15.02 -10.67 -4.56
C ILE A 331 -14.83 -12.07 -5.19
N SER A 332 -13.67 -12.69 -4.99
CA SER A 332 -13.36 -14.03 -5.52
C SER A 332 -13.71 -15.17 -4.55
N ASN A 333 -14.15 -14.86 -3.32
CA ASN A 333 -14.46 -15.86 -2.31
C ASN A 333 -15.80 -16.56 -2.60
N ARG A 334 -15.73 -17.79 -3.12
CA ARG A 334 -16.92 -18.60 -3.46
C ARG A 334 -17.89 -18.79 -2.29
N ARG A 335 -17.37 -18.98 -1.07
CA ARG A 335 -18.20 -19.15 0.13
C ARG A 335 -18.97 -17.87 0.46
N TYR A 336 -18.32 -16.71 0.37
CA TYR A 336 -18.98 -15.43 0.55
C TYR A 336 -20.08 -15.23 -0.49
N GLN A 337 -19.80 -15.45 -1.78
CA GLN A 337 -20.79 -15.30 -2.86
C GLN A 337 -22.01 -16.20 -2.65
N SER A 338 -21.79 -17.49 -2.37
CA SER A 338 -22.87 -18.45 -2.05
C SER A 338 -23.68 -18.01 -0.83
N GLN A 339 -23.03 -17.55 0.24
CA GLN A 339 -23.73 -17.05 1.42
C GLN A 339 -24.55 -15.80 1.11
N ILE A 340 -24.10 -14.90 0.25
CA ILE A 340 -24.87 -13.72 -0.15
C ILE A 340 -26.09 -14.10 -1.02
N GLU A 341 -25.94 -15.09 -1.90
CA GLU A 341 -27.02 -15.60 -2.76
C GLU A 341 -28.14 -16.28 -1.96
N GLU A 342 -27.80 -16.94 -0.86
CA GLU A 342 -28.77 -17.58 0.05
C GLU A 342 -29.64 -16.57 0.83
N LEU A 343 -29.21 -15.31 0.96
CA LEU A 343 -29.96 -14.31 1.73
C LEU A 343 -31.26 -13.89 1.03
N TYR A 344 -32.28 -13.56 1.83
CA TYR A 344 -33.51 -12.97 1.33
C TYR A 344 -33.22 -11.69 0.54
N LYS A 345 -33.80 -11.57 -0.67
CA LYS A 345 -33.73 -10.33 -1.46
C LYS A 345 -34.50 -9.21 -0.77
N CYS A 346 -34.00 -7.98 -0.88
CA CYS A 346 -34.68 -6.82 -0.32
C CYS A 346 -36.07 -6.66 -0.95
N PRO A 347 -37.12 -6.43 -0.16
CA PRO A 347 -38.40 -6.00 -0.70
C PRO A 347 -38.26 -4.69 -1.50
N CYS A 348 -39.04 -4.53 -2.58
CA CYS A 348 -39.05 -3.25 -3.32
C CYS A 348 -39.84 -2.12 -2.62
N THR A 349 -40.59 -2.45 -1.56
CA THR A 349 -41.40 -1.51 -0.77
C THR A 349 -41.21 -1.82 0.71
N MET A 350 -41.52 -0.86 1.59
CA MET A 350 -41.42 -1.01 3.04
C MET A 350 -42.41 -2.01 3.66
N ARG A 351 -43.19 -2.75 2.86
CA ARG A 351 -43.97 -3.92 3.31
C ARG A 351 -43.02 -5.10 3.55
N THR A 352 -42.17 -4.94 4.55
CA THR A 352 -41.22 -5.94 4.99
C THR A 352 -41.98 -7.04 5.72
N GLY A 353 -41.91 -8.28 5.23
CA GLY A 353 -42.51 -9.42 5.95
C GLY A 353 -41.83 -9.67 7.30
N PHE A 354 -42.34 -10.64 8.05
CA PHE A 354 -41.86 -11.01 9.40
C PHE A 354 -40.39 -11.44 9.50
N GLN A 355 -39.70 -11.59 8.36
CA GLN A 355 -38.30 -11.94 8.30
C GLN A 355 -37.33 -10.75 8.46
N TRP A 356 -37.84 -9.53 8.50
CA TRP A 356 -37.05 -8.30 8.59
C TRP A 356 -37.37 -7.54 9.88
N ASP A 357 -36.33 -7.09 10.58
CA ASP A 357 -36.47 -6.19 11.74
C ASP A 357 -35.84 -4.83 11.41
N LEU A 358 -36.40 -3.77 12.02
CA LEU A 358 -35.87 -2.42 11.90
C LEU A 358 -34.49 -2.35 12.57
N LEU A 359 -33.50 -1.97 11.78
CA LEU A 359 -32.12 -1.80 12.23
C LEU A 359 -31.78 -0.34 12.53
N LYS A 360 -32.29 0.59 11.71
CA LYS A 360 -32.00 2.02 11.83
C LYS A 360 -33.21 2.85 11.38
N ASP A 361 -33.53 3.89 12.13
CA ASP A 361 -34.57 4.89 11.79
C ASP A 361 -33.97 6.30 11.91
N GLU A 362 -33.85 6.97 10.78
CA GLU A 362 -33.39 8.36 10.66
C GLU A 362 -34.49 9.23 10.01
N GLY A 363 -35.74 9.03 10.43
CA GLY A 363 -36.90 9.76 9.92
C GLY A 363 -37.35 9.21 8.57
N ASP A 364 -37.03 9.92 7.49
CA ASP A 364 -37.41 9.51 6.13
C ASP A 364 -36.63 8.28 5.66
N LEU A 365 -35.45 8.03 6.24
CA LEU A 365 -34.61 6.87 5.94
C LEU A 365 -34.80 5.77 6.99
N LYS A 366 -35.33 4.62 6.56
CA LYS A 366 -35.49 3.43 7.40
C LYS A 366 -34.73 2.25 6.82
N CYS A 367 -33.90 1.61 7.63
CA CYS A 367 -33.10 0.45 7.24
C CYS A 367 -33.48 -0.78 8.05
N TYR A 368 -33.61 -1.91 7.37
CA TYR A 368 -34.02 -3.19 7.93
C TYR A 368 -32.96 -4.25 7.64
N ALA A 369 -32.81 -5.21 8.54
CA ALA A 369 -31.97 -6.40 8.34
C ALA A 369 -32.76 -7.69 8.59
N ILE A 370 -32.26 -8.81 8.07
CA ILE A 370 -32.91 -10.11 8.31
C ILE A 370 -32.83 -10.40 9.81
N ASN A 371 -33.97 -10.64 10.45
CA ASN A 371 -34.01 -10.76 11.90
C ASN A 371 -33.38 -12.04 12.43
N ALA A 372 -32.99 -12.00 13.70
CA ALA A 372 -32.29 -13.10 14.36
C ALA A 372 -33.10 -14.40 14.35
N ALA A 373 -34.43 -14.34 14.53
CA ALA A 373 -35.29 -15.54 14.52
C ALA A 373 -35.27 -16.24 13.14
N THR A 374 -35.36 -15.49 12.05
CA THR A 374 -35.23 -16.02 10.69
C THR A 374 -33.83 -16.55 10.45
N LYS A 375 -32.80 -15.81 10.86
CA LYS A 375 -31.40 -16.23 10.77
C LYS A 375 -31.18 -17.58 11.43
N SER A 376 -31.57 -17.74 12.70
CA SER A 376 -31.37 -18.98 13.45
C SER A 376 -32.18 -20.16 12.92
N ARG A 377 -33.37 -19.93 12.34
CA ARG A 377 -34.24 -21.01 11.86
C ARG A 377 -33.94 -21.45 10.44
N LEU A 378 -33.69 -20.49 9.55
CA LEU A 378 -33.67 -20.73 8.10
C LEU A 378 -32.30 -20.50 7.47
N LEU A 379 -31.39 -19.80 8.16
CA LEU A 379 -30.07 -19.42 7.67
C LEU A 379 -28.97 -19.69 8.71
N ALA A 380 -29.12 -20.75 9.50
CA ALA A 380 -28.30 -21.03 10.69
C ALA A 380 -26.79 -21.18 10.38
N HIS A 381 -26.45 -21.63 9.17
CA HIS A 381 -25.06 -21.82 8.72
C HIS A 381 -24.48 -20.63 7.94
N ASN A 382 -25.32 -19.62 7.71
CA ASN A 382 -24.94 -18.43 6.98
C ASN A 382 -24.57 -17.34 7.98
N GLN A 383 -23.35 -16.83 7.94
CA GLN A 383 -22.90 -15.79 8.88
C GLN A 383 -23.23 -14.38 8.38
N ARG A 384 -23.61 -14.22 7.12
CA ARG A 384 -23.85 -12.92 6.48
C ARG A 384 -25.26 -12.44 6.74
N ASN A 385 -25.47 -11.14 6.61
CA ASN A 385 -26.80 -10.55 6.66
C ASN A 385 -26.93 -9.49 5.55
N ARG A 386 -28.10 -8.91 5.38
CA ARG A 386 -28.40 -7.93 4.33
C ARG A 386 -29.19 -6.79 4.93
N ILE A 387 -28.76 -5.57 4.61
CA ILE A 387 -29.48 -4.35 4.96
C ILE A 387 -30.27 -3.85 3.74
N CYS A 388 -31.54 -3.53 3.96
CA CYS A 388 -32.44 -2.90 3.01
C CYS A 388 -32.89 -1.55 3.54
N CYS A 389 -32.61 -0.47 2.80
CA CYS A 389 -32.96 0.88 3.21
C CYS A 389 -33.99 1.50 2.27
N TYR A 390 -34.90 2.29 2.85
CA TYR A 390 -36.02 2.91 2.17
C TYR A 390 -36.07 4.40 2.50
N LEU A 391 -36.27 5.24 1.49
CA LEU A 391 -36.56 6.66 1.66
C LEU A 391 -38.03 6.88 1.30
N ASN A 392 -38.85 7.38 2.23
CA ASN A 392 -40.29 7.56 2.02
C ASN A 392 -40.96 6.30 1.42
N GLU A 393 -40.72 5.15 2.08
CA GLU A 393 -41.19 3.82 1.69
C GLU A 393 -40.64 3.24 0.38
N THR A 394 -39.85 4.00 -0.36
CA THR A 394 -39.26 3.60 -1.64
C THR A 394 -37.87 3.01 -1.43
N PHE A 395 -37.63 1.81 -1.97
CA PHE A 395 -36.32 1.18 -1.87
C PHE A 395 -35.26 2.05 -2.55
N ILE A 396 -34.18 2.34 -1.81
CA ILE A 396 -33.02 3.04 -2.35
C ILE A 396 -31.81 2.11 -2.34
N ARG A 397 -30.93 2.26 -3.33
CA ARG A 397 -29.70 1.46 -3.47
C ARG A 397 -28.62 1.85 -2.45
N THR A 398 -29.01 2.09 -1.20
CA THR A 398 -28.11 2.29 -0.05
C THR A 398 -28.01 1.05 0.84
N GLY A 399 -28.90 0.08 0.64
CA GLY A 399 -28.75 -1.27 1.19
C GLY A 399 -27.48 -1.97 0.70
N HIS A 400 -26.93 -2.85 1.54
CA HIS A 400 -25.70 -3.60 1.27
C HIS A 400 -25.69 -4.91 2.07
N ASN A 401 -24.84 -5.83 1.65
CA ASN A 401 -24.58 -7.09 2.32
C ASN A 401 -23.58 -6.88 3.45
N LEU A 402 -23.89 -7.45 4.61
CA LEU A 402 -23.05 -7.41 5.79
C LEU A 402 -22.12 -8.62 5.86
N ILE A 403 -20.89 -8.37 6.30
CA ILE A 403 -19.93 -9.44 6.59
C ILE A 403 -20.33 -10.28 7.80
N SER A 404 -21.22 -9.81 8.66
CA SER A 404 -21.69 -10.54 9.83
C SER A 404 -23.10 -10.12 10.24
N ASP A 405 -23.67 -10.81 11.22
CA ASP A 405 -25.01 -10.53 11.72
C ASP A 405 -25.02 -9.29 12.64
N PRO A 406 -25.86 -8.27 12.39
CA PRO A 406 -25.88 -7.04 13.19
C PRO A 406 -26.62 -7.20 14.53
N TRP A 407 -27.08 -8.40 14.91
CA TRP A 407 -27.79 -8.62 16.16
C TRP A 407 -26.85 -9.17 17.25
N PRO A 408 -26.73 -8.51 18.42
CA PRO A 408 -25.79 -8.91 19.47
C PRO A 408 -25.95 -10.36 19.92
N TRP A 409 -27.18 -10.84 20.10
CA TRP A 409 -27.46 -12.18 20.63
C TRP A 409 -27.29 -13.32 19.62
N SER A 410 -27.35 -13.05 18.31
CA SER A 410 -27.06 -14.07 17.29
C SER A 410 -25.57 -14.15 16.96
N ALA A 411 -24.83 -13.06 17.15
CA ALA A 411 -23.39 -12.98 16.95
C ALA A 411 -22.57 -13.76 18.00
N LEU A 412 -22.98 -13.70 19.27
CA LEU A 412 -22.18 -14.16 20.41
C LEU A 412 -21.99 -15.68 20.50
N SER A 413 -22.84 -16.49 19.88
CA SER A 413 -22.72 -17.96 19.95
C SER A 413 -21.68 -18.55 19.01
N VAL A 414 -21.17 -17.79 18.02
CA VAL A 414 -20.26 -18.30 16.98
C VAL A 414 -18.99 -17.46 16.82
N ASN A 415 -19.09 -16.13 16.94
CA ASN A 415 -17.92 -15.24 16.83
C ASN A 415 -18.15 -13.95 17.67
N PRO A 416 -17.38 -13.73 18.74
CA PRO A 416 -17.50 -12.55 19.59
C PRO A 416 -17.34 -11.21 18.85
N ARG A 417 -16.66 -11.20 17.69
CA ARG A 417 -16.49 -10.00 16.85
C ARG A 417 -17.57 -9.79 15.79
N ALA A 418 -18.48 -10.74 15.57
CA ALA A 418 -19.44 -10.65 14.46
C ALA A 418 -20.32 -9.39 14.53
N TYR A 419 -20.77 -8.99 15.72
CA TYR A 419 -21.50 -7.74 15.88
C TYR A 419 -20.66 -6.52 15.51
N GLN A 420 -19.40 -6.46 15.97
CA GLN A 420 -18.47 -5.37 15.65
C GLN A 420 -18.15 -5.33 14.14
N ASP A 421 -17.92 -6.49 13.52
CA ASP A 421 -17.68 -6.61 12.08
C ASP A 421 -18.87 -6.07 11.26
N ALA A 422 -20.11 -6.29 11.73
CA ALA A 422 -21.30 -5.72 11.12
C ALA A 422 -21.38 -4.19 11.31
N GLN A 423 -21.06 -3.67 12.51
CA GLN A 423 -21.00 -2.23 12.76
C GLN A 423 -19.92 -1.54 11.91
N ASP A 424 -18.73 -2.15 11.82
CA ASP A 424 -17.63 -1.67 10.98
C ASP A 424 -18.06 -1.62 9.52
N ASN A 425 -18.76 -2.65 9.02
CA ASN A 425 -19.27 -2.65 7.64
C ASN A 425 -20.30 -1.54 7.37
N MET A 426 -21.20 -1.28 8.32
CA MET A 426 -22.18 -0.20 8.22
C MET A 426 -21.50 1.18 8.24
N GLN A 427 -20.52 1.37 9.13
CA GLN A 427 -19.72 2.59 9.20
C GLN A 427 -18.91 2.80 7.91
N ALA A 428 -18.30 1.73 7.39
CA ALA A 428 -17.58 1.72 6.11
C ALA A 428 -18.47 2.21 4.97
N ARG A 429 -19.73 1.75 4.90
CA ARG A 429 -20.68 2.24 3.89
C ARG A 429 -20.85 3.75 3.94
N SER A 430 -21.00 4.33 5.14
CA SER A 430 -21.16 5.79 5.27
C SER A 430 -19.89 6.53 4.87
N LEU A 431 -18.72 6.05 5.33
CA LEU A 431 -17.42 6.62 4.94
C LEU A 431 -17.24 6.59 3.42
N CYS A 432 -17.47 5.44 2.80
CA CYS A 432 -17.28 5.23 1.36
C CYS A 432 -18.29 5.95 0.47
N CYS A 433 -19.59 5.95 0.85
CA CYS A 433 -20.66 6.38 -0.04
C CYS A 433 -21.26 7.74 0.30
N ASP A 434 -21.16 8.21 1.54
CA ASP A 434 -21.68 9.53 1.93
C ASP A 434 -20.57 10.57 2.06
N LYS A 435 -19.36 10.16 2.51
CA LYS A 435 -18.27 11.07 2.88
C LYS A 435 -17.05 11.03 1.94
N SER A 436 -17.06 10.14 0.94
CA SER A 436 -15.94 9.91 0.02
C SER A 436 -16.32 10.08 -1.45
N SER A 437 -15.38 9.74 -2.34
CA SER A 437 -15.59 9.82 -3.78
C SER A 437 -16.57 8.75 -4.31
N VAL A 438 -17.23 9.06 -5.42
CA VAL A 438 -18.09 8.11 -6.16
C VAL A 438 -17.32 6.84 -6.54
N THR A 439 -16.03 6.95 -6.87
CA THR A 439 -15.16 5.82 -7.18
C THR A 439 -15.02 4.87 -5.99
N LEU A 440 -14.77 5.39 -4.80
CA LEU A 440 -14.68 4.58 -3.58
C LEU A 440 -16.03 3.93 -3.22
N CYS A 441 -17.13 4.65 -3.37
CA CYS A 441 -18.46 4.06 -3.20
C CYS A 441 -18.72 2.93 -4.20
N LYS A 442 -18.29 3.07 -5.46
CA LYS A 442 -18.37 2.00 -6.47
C LYS A 442 -17.58 0.78 -5.99
N ARG A 443 -16.33 0.93 -5.53
CA ARG A 443 -15.52 -0.17 -5.00
C ARG A 443 -16.18 -0.86 -3.80
N PHE A 444 -16.69 -0.10 -2.85
CA PHE A 444 -17.46 -0.64 -1.72
C PHE A 444 -18.65 -1.47 -2.20
N ARG A 445 -19.43 -0.94 -3.16
CA ARG A 445 -20.58 -1.65 -3.74
C ARG A 445 -20.19 -2.84 -4.61
N THR A 446 -18.99 -2.90 -5.16
CA THR A 446 -18.51 -4.11 -5.84
C THR A 446 -18.38 -5.28 -4.86
N ILE A 447 -17.96 -5.02 -3.62
CA ILE A 447 -17.79 -6.06 -2.59
C ILE A 447 -19.12 -6.35 -1.86
N PHE A 448 -19.80 -5.29 -1.43
CA PHE A 448 -20.94 -5.37 -0.51
C PHE A 448 -22.27 -4.96 -1.13
N GLY A 449 -22.29 -4.59 -2.41
CA GLY A 449 -23.49 -4.06 -3.03
C GLY A 449 -24.64 -5.07 -3.06
N ASN A 450 -25.85 -4.55 -2.93
CA ASN A 450 -27.08 -5.28 -3.17
C ASN A 450 -27.94 -4.50 -4.18
N PRO A 451 -27.78 -4.75 -5.49
CA PRO A 451 -28.42 -3.94 -6.52
C PRO A 451 -29.90 -4.26 -6.72
N GLU A 452 -30.39 -5.39 -6.20
CA GLU A 452 -31.70 -5.94 -6.54
C GLU A 452 -32.68 -5.87 -5.38
N CYS A 453 -33.90 -5.43 -5.69
CA CYS A 453 -35.07 -5.67 -4.87
C CYS A 453 -35.99 -6.70 -5.55
N SER A 454 -36.77 -7.43 -4.76
CA SER A 454 -37.80 -8.35 -5.22
C SER A 454 -39.18 -7.82 -4.83
N LYS A 455 -40.13 -7.86 -5.78
CA LYS A 455 -41.56 -7.60 -5.48
C LYS A 455 -42.19 -8.73 -4.65
N ASN A 456 -41.60 -9.94 -4.72
CA ASN A 456 -42.04 -11.14 -4.00
C ASN A 456 -40.89 -11.68 -3.15
N PRO A 457 -40.66 -11.14 -1.94
CA PRO A 457 -39.54 -11.54 -1.09
C PRO A 457 -39.67 -12.96 -0.49
N ILE A 458 -40.76 -13.69 -0.77
CA ILE A 458 -41.15 -14.95 -0.11
C ILE A 458 -40.54 -16.20 -0.77
N LEU A 459 -40.04 -16.15 -2.01
CA LEU A 459 -39.66 -17.38 -2.74
C LEU A 459 -38.15 -17.46 -3.07
N ILE A 460 -37.39 -18.12 -2.20
CA ILE A 460 -36.24 -18.96 -2.60
C ILE A 460 -36.39 -20.40 -2.05
N GLN A 461 -37.09 -20.58 -0.92
CA GLN A 461 -37.36 -21.91 -0.34
C GLN A 461 -38.10 -22.87 -1.27
N ASN A 462 -38.94 -22.36 -2.18
CA ASN A 462 -39.71 -23.23 -3.07
C ASN A 462 -38.90 -23.84 -4.20
N GLN A 463 -37.69 -23.37 -4.54
CA GLN A 463 -36.89 -24.06 -5.57
C GLN A 463 -36.26 -25.34 -5.03
N PHE A 464 -35.80 -25.37 -3.76
CA PHE A 464 -35.34 -26.60 -3.13
C PHE A 464 -36.48 -27.58 -2.82
N LEU A 465 -37.64 -27.08 -2.38
CA LEU A 465 -38.82 -27.92 -2.21
C LEU A 465 -39.35 -28.45 -3.56
N LEU A 466 -39.32 -27.65 -4.65
CA LEU A 466 -39.65 -28.17 -5.99
C LEU A 466 -38.65 -29.23 -6.44
N VAL A 467 -37.34 -29.04 -6.21
CA VAL A 467 -36.32 -30.02 -6.60
C VAL A 467 -36.45 -31.30 -5.77
N ILE A 468 -36.74 -31.21 -4.47
CA ILE A 468 -37.00 -32.40 -3.63
C ILE A 468 -38.30 -33.09 -4.06
N LEU A 469 -39.38 -32.33 -4.35
CA LEU A 469 -40.64 -32.89 -4.84
C LEU A 469 -40.49 -33.50 -6.24
N LEU A 470 -39.68 -32.90 -7.12
CA LEU A 470 -39.36 -33.43 -8.45
C LEU A 470 -38.47 -34.68 -8.36
N LEU A 471 -37.49 -34.72 -7.45
CA LEU A 471 -36.65 -35.91 -7.21
C LEU A 471 -37.46 -37.05 -6.58
N GLN A 472 -38.39 -36.74 -5.66
CA GLN A 472 -39.34 -37.72 -5.12
C GLN A 472 -40.31 -38.22 -6.18
N HIS A 473 -40.78 -37.37 -7.09
CA HIS A 473 -41.59 -37.82 -8.22
C HIS A 473 -40.80 -38.66 -9.22
N TRP A 474 -39.53 -38.34 -9.48
CA TRP A 474 -38.69 -39.09 -10.42
C TRP A 474 -38.35 -40.50 -9.89
N THR A 475 -38.13 -40.65 -8.59
CA THR A 475 -37.95 -41.96 -7.95
C THR A 475 -39.23 -42.80 -7.97
N ILE A 476 -40.40 -42.17 -7.81
CA ILE A 476 -41.69 -42.88 -7.88
C ILE A 476 -42.01 -43.35 -9.30
N ILE A 477 -41.63 -42.59 -10.34
CA ILE A 477 -41.86 -42.95 -11.75
C ILE A 477 -40.95 -44.09 -12.19
N HIS A 478 -39.74 -44.22 -11.64
CA HIS A 478 -38.82 -45.31 -11.96
C HIS A 478 -39.01 -46.61 -11.13
N MET A 479 -39.89 -46.60 -10.12
CA MET A 479 -40.28 -47.80 -9.37
C MET A 479 -41.62 -48.40 -9.82
N LYS A 480 -42.24 -47.86 -10.87
CA LYS A 480 -43.33 -48.48 -11.64
C LYS A 480 -42.79 -48.91 -13.00
#